data_AF-A0A848VMD8-F1
#
_entry.id   AF-A0A848VMD8-F1
#
_cell.length_a   1.000
_cell.length_b   1.000
_cell.length_c   1.000
_cell.angle_alpha   90.00
_cell.angle_beta   90.00
_cell.angle_gamma   90.00
#
_symmetry.space_group_name_H-M   'P 1'
#
loop_
_entity.id
_entity.type
_entity.pdbx_description
1 polymer ?
#
loop_
_entity_poly.entity_id
_entity_poly.type
_entity_poly.pdbx_seq_one_letter_code
_entity_poly.pdbx_strand_id
1 'polypeptide(L)'
;MRRPSIPNLMHSLMAVALAVMVLTGCEEAVAPVLDSGRPFTLYGYLNPGADHQAIRVFPIEEILAPNSPEPLDALVRVTGPGLSEVLRDSVIVYGDGSVGHVFQADFRPEHGMTYEIRAEEPEGRFSTVQVRTPAKAQLSIGDAGGVLGNVLMPVEFAGAEQVLSPSVLYTFESTRAPFTWTIPVVYGDRVVRAGDRWSVTVDLSRDIGVLYSVTGLQPGTDPIILTDLLVEAFITTSEWTPPGGTYDPELLVQPGTFSNVENGFGFVGGGYFESATTLPPAHILQLAGFANQ
;
A
#
# COMPACT_ATOMS: atom_id res chain seq x y z
N MET A 1 74.42 -17.98 -46.23
CA MET A 1 73.89 -17.88 -44.85
C MET A 1 72.37 -17.87 -44.91
N ARG A 2 71.71 -18.94 -44.44
CA ARG A 2 70.24 -18.98 -44.24
C ARG A 2 70.01 -19.50 -42.81
N ARG A 3 69.41 -18.66 -41.96
CA ARG A 3 68.96 -19.06 -40.61
C ARG A 3 67.71 -19.93 -40.74
N PRO A 4 67.62 -21.10 -40.10
CA PRO A 4 66.36 -21.82 -39.99
C PRO A 4 65.47 -21.14 -38.94
N SER A 5 64.24 -20.88 -39.36
CA SER A 5 63.15 -20.31 -38.58
C SER A 5 62.64 -21.30 -37.54
N ILE A 6 62.46 -20.83 -36.30
CA ILE A 6 61.66 -21.47 -35.26
C ILE A 6 60.23 -20.92 -35.42
N PRO A 7 59.27 -21.70 -35.93
CA PRO A 7 57.90 -21.51 -35.50
C PRO A 7 57.24 -22.87 -35.31
N ASN A 8 56.73 -23.16 -34.11
CA ASN A 8 55.57 -24.06 -33.87
C ASN A 8 55.29 -24.22 -32.37
N LEU A 9 56.29 -24.08 -31.49
CA LEU A 9 56.07 -24.29 -30.06
C LEU A 9 55.15 -23.22 -29.42
N MET A 10 55.25 -21.97 -29.87
CA MET A 10 54.51 -20.84 -29.29
C MET A 10 53.02 -20.84 -29.66
N HIS A 11 52.66 -21.34 -30.84
CA HIS A 11 51.26 -21.46 -31.27
C HIS A 11 50.55 -22.61 -30.54
N SER A 12 51.24 -23.73 -30.30
CA SER A 12 50.67 -24.84 -29.51
C SER A 12 50.47 -24.47 -28.04
N LEU A 13 51.40 -23.73 -27.43
CA LEU A 13 51.24 -23.25 -26.04
C LEU A 13 50.08 -22.27 -25.90
N MET A 14 49.86 -21.39 -26.89
CA MET A 14 48.75 -20.44 -26.86
C MET A 14 47.39 -21.11 -27.09
N ALA A 15 47.33 -22.12 -27.95
CA ALA A 15 46.11 -22.91 -28.16
C ALA A 15 45.72 -23.73 -26.92
N VAL A 16 46.69 -24.31 -26.21
CA VAL A 16 46.44 -25.04 -24.97
C VAL A 16 46.02 -24.08 -23.84
N ALA A 17 46.67 -22.93 -23.72
CA ALA A 17 46.27 -21.91 -22.73
C ALA A 17 44.85 -21.39 -22.98
N LEU A 18 44.46 -21.19 -24.25
CA LEU A 18 43.12 -20.75 -24.61
C LEU A 18 42.07 -21.86 -24.36
N ALA A 19 42.39 -23.12 -24.63
CA ALA A 19 41.50 -24.26 -24.36
C ALA A 19 41.29 -24.48 -22.85
N VAL A 20 42.31 -24.23 -22.01
CA VAL A 20 42.20 -24.31 -20.55
C VAL A 20 41.35 -23.15 -20.00
N MET A 21 41.44 -21.93 -20.55
CA MET A 21 40.59 -20.81 -20.13
C MET A 21 39.11 -21.01 -20.45
N VAL A 22 38.77 -21.71 -21.54
CA VAL A 22 37.36 -22.01 -21.87
C VAL A 22 36.77 -23.07 -20.93
N LEU A 23 37.60 -23.95 -20.36
CA LEU A 23 37.16 -24.98 -19.40
C LEU A 23 37.07 -24.47 -17.95
N THR A 24 37.63 -23.29 -17.65
CA THR A 24 37.46 -22.61 -16.36
C THR A 24 36.35 -21.56 -16.38
N GLY A 25 35.55 -21.52 -17.45
CA GLY A 25 34.24 -20.85 -17.43
C GLY A 25 33.35 -21.62 -16.47
N CYS A 26 33.53 -21.36 -15.17
CA CYS A 26 32.68 -21.85 -14.11
C CYS A 26 31.23 -21.59 -14.55
N GLU A 27 30.47 -22.66 -14.72
CA GLU A 27 29.04 -22.60 -14.55
C GLU A 27 28.81 -21.94 -13.19
N GLU A 28 28.50 -20.64 -13.17
CA GLU A 28 27.68 -20.09 -12.11
C GLU A 28 26.32 -20.76 -12.27
N ALA A 29 26.25 -22.02 -11.85
CA ALA A 29 25.02 -22.61 -11.41
C ALA A 29 24.57 -21.69 -10.27
N VAL A 30 23.66 -20.77 -10.60
CA VAL A 30 22.82 -20.09 -9.63
C VAL A 30 22.13 -21.22 -8.89
N ALA A 31 22.72 -21.67 -7.79
CA ALA A 31 22.04 -22.55 -6.87
C ALA A 31 20.88 -21.70 -6.34
N PRO A 32 19.61 -22.03 -6.66
CA PRO A 32 18.52 -21.41 -5.95
C PRO A 32 18.63 -21.90 -4.52
N VAL A 33 19.31 -21.13 -3.67
CA VAL A 33 19.00 -21.12 -2.25
C VAL A 33 17.57 -20.56 -2.23
N LEU A 34 16.57 -21.17 -1.60
CA LEU A 34 16.56 -21.40 -0.18
C LEU A 34 15.54 -22.49 0.20
N ASP A 35 16.01 -23.57 0.81
CA ASP A 35 15.26 -24.16 1.93
C ASP A 35 15.24 -23.09 3.03
N SER A 36 14.31 -22.14 2.91
CA SER A 36 14.28 -20.96 3.78
C SER A 36 13.70 -21.29 5.15
N GLY A 37 13.10 -22.49 5.33
CA GLY A 37 12.30 -22.84 6.49
C GLY A 37 11.04 -21.96 6.68
N ARG A 38 10.79 -21.02 5.77
CA ARG A 38 9.71 -20.03 5.82
C ARG A 38 8.55 -20.50 4.95
N PRO A 39 7.39 -20.83 5.51
CA PRO A 39 6.29 -21.38 4.73
C PRO A 39 5.44 -20.31 4.03
N PHE A 40 5.34 -19.09 4.56
CA PHE A 40 4.39 -18.10 4.05
C PHE A 40 4.94 -16.69 3.88
N THR A 41 4.36 -15.97 2.92
CA THR A 41 4.37 -14.52 2.83
C THR A 41 2.98 -13.98 3.19
N LEU A 42 2.90 -13.01 4.10
CA LEU A 42 1.63 -12.44 4.58
C LEU A 42 1.51 -10.97 4.16
N TYR A 43 0.34 -10.57 3.65
CA TYR A 43 0.03 -9.17 3.35
C TYR A 43 -1.37 -8.79 3.80
N GLY A 44 -1.52 -7.59 4.36
CA GLY A 44 -2.82 -7.04 4.68
C GLY A 44 -2.73 -6.07 5.85
N TYR A 45 -3.88 -5.85 6.50
CA TYR A 45 -3.92 -5.09 7.73
C TYR A 45 -5.15 -5.45 8.55
N LEU A 46 -5.08 -5.22 9.86
CA LEU A 46 -6.24 -5.30 10.74
C LEU A 46 -6.90 -3.92 10.85
N ASN A 47 -8.19 -3.86 10.54
CA ASN A 47 -8.99 -2.65 10.54
C ASN A 47 -9.92 -2.60 11.76
N PRO A 48 -9.59 -1.81 12.80
CA PRO A 48 -10.46 -1.66 13.98
C PRO A 48 -11.77 -0.91 13.69
N GLY A 49 -11.92 -0.29 12.51
CA GLY A 49 -13.14 0.38 12.05
C GLY A 49 -14.10 -0.51 11.25
N ALA A 50 -13.76 -1.76 10.98
CA ALA A 50 -14.55 -2.67 10.15
C ALA A 50 -14.85 -4.01 10.85
N ASP A 51 -15.98 -4.64 10.49
CA ASP A 51 -16.39 -5.95 11.01
C ASP A 51 -15.85 -7.13 10.21
N HIS A 52 -15.15 -6.86 9.10
CA HIS A 52 -14.64 -7.86 8.20
C HIS A 52 -13.14 -7.67 8.00
N GLN A 53 -12.37 -8.73 8.20
CA GLN A 53 -10.91 -8.71 8.09
C GLN A 53 -10.46 -9.68 7.01
N ALA A 54 -9.42 -9.30 6.28
CA ALA A 54 -8.85 -10.09 5.20
C ALA A 54 -7.32 -9.99 5.22
N ILE A 55 -6.66 -11.15 5.19
CA ILE A 55 -5.20 -11.29 5.10
C ILE A 55 -4.89 -12.14 3.88
N ARG A 56 -4.04 -11.64 3.00
CA ARG A 56 -3.54 -12.40 1.85
C ARG A 56 -2.36 -13.25 2.29
N VAL A 57 -2.41 -14.53 1.93
CA VAL A 57 -1.38 -15.51 2.25
C VAL A 57 -0.83 -16.09 0.95
N PHE A 58 0.49 -16.15 0.83
CA PHE A 58 1.15 -16.81 -0.28
C PHE A 58 2.05 -17.92 0.27
N PRO A 59 1.91 -19.16 -0.22
CA PRO A 59 2.86 -20.21 0.10
C PRO A 59 4.22 -19.91 -0.54
N ILE A 60 5.29 -20.23 0.19
CA ILE A 60 6.67 -20.19 -0.30
C ILE A 60 7.03 -21.63 -0.67
N GLU A 61 6.81 -21.99 -1.93
CA GLU A 61 6.99 -23.34 -2.44
C GLU A 61 8.38 -23.52 -3.07
N GLU A 62 8.93 -24.72 -2.98
CA GLU A 62 10.16 -25.10 -3.68
C GLU A 62 9.94 -25.28 -5.19
N ILE A 63 8.72 -25.68 -5.57
CA ILE A 63 8.31 -25.85 -6.96
C ILE A 63 7.40 -24.69 -7.31
N LEU A 64 7.76 -23.93 -8.34
CA LEU A 64 6.91 -22.87 -8.86
C LEU A 64 5.67 -23.49 -9.51
N ALA A 65 4.59 -23.63 -8.74
CA ALA A 65 3.24 -23.92 -9.23
C ALA A 65 2.33 -22.69 -9.06
N PRO A 66 2.68 -21.53 -9.65
CA PRO A 66 1.87 -20.34 -9.51
C PRO A 66 0.46 -20.60 -10.05
N ASN A 67 -0.56 -20.13 -9.32
CA ASN A 67 -1.96 -20.15 -9.71
C ASN A 67 -2.73 -21.48 -9.51
N SER A 68 -2.36 -22.30 -8.52
CA SER A 68 -3.26 -23.37 -8.07
C SER A 68 -4.57 -22.77 -7.54
N PRO A 69 -5.75 -23.17 -8.06
CA PRO A 69 -7.04 -22.69 -7.57
C PRO A 69 -7.54 -23.50 -6.36
N GLU A 70 -6.78 -24.49 -5.89
CA GLU A 70 -7.15 -25.29 -4.73
C GLU A 70 -6.94 -24.47 -3.45
N PRO A 71 -7.85 -24.55 -2.44
CA PRO A 71 -7.65 -23.88 -1.18
C PRO A 71 -6.30 -24.19 -0.56
N LEU A 72 -5.67 -23.19 0.03
CA LEU A 72 -4.42 -23.37 0.74
C LEU A 72 -4.71 -24.14 2.04
N ASP A 73 -4.06 -25.29 2.23
CA ASP A 73 -4.22 -26.12 3.44
C ASP A 73 -3.48 -25.51 4.65
N ALA A 74 -3.64 -24.20 4.87
CA ALA A 74 -3.04 -23.46 5.97
C ALA A 74 -4.09 -23.11 7.02
N LEU A 75 -3.75 -23.32 8.29
CA LEU A 75 -4.52 -22.81 9.41
C LEU A 75 -4.08 -21.39 9.72
N VAL A 76 -4.93 -20.40 9.40
CA VAL A 76 -4.67 -18.99 9.72
C VAL A 76 -5.52 -18.56 10.91
N ARG A 77 -4.88 -18.10 11.98
CA ARG A 77 -5.52 -17.67 13.23
C ARG A 77 -5.10 -16.26 13.61
N VAL A 78 -6.07 -15.47 14.08
CA VAL A 78 -5.83 -14.18 14.74
C VAL A 78 -6.16 -14.32 16.22
N THR A 79 -5.23 -13.95 17.09
CA THR A 79 -5.40 -14.01 18.56
C THR A 79 -5.08 -12.67 19.19
N GLY A 80 -5.89 -12.22 20.14
CA GLY A 80 -5.69 -10.97 20.88
C GLY A 80 -6.49 -10.93 22.18
N PRO A 81 -6.62 -9.76 22.82
CA PRO A 81 -7.38 -9.61 24.06
C PRO A 81 -8.82 -10.12 23.90
N GLY A 82 -9.14 -11.27 24.52
CA GLY A 82 -10.47 -11.88 24.45
C GLY A 82 -10.88 -12.44 23.07
N LEU A 83 -9.98 -12.46 22.09
CA LEU A 83 -10.26 -12.86 20.70
C LEU A 83 -9.39 -14.04 20.28
N SER A 84 -9.99 -15.06 19.65
CA SER A 84 -9.29 -16.12 18.95
C SER A 84 -10.12 -16.57 17.76
N GLU A 85 -9.79 -16.06 16.57
CA GLU A 85 -10.54 -16.29 15.33
C GLU A 85 -9.73 -17.09 14.33
N VAL A 86 -10.37 -18.05 13.67
CA VAL A 86 -9.79 -18.79 12.55
C VAL A 86 -10.32 -18.19 11.26
N LEU A 87 -9.41 -17.79 10.38
CA LEU A 87 -9.78 -17.21 9.09
C LEU A 87 -10.02 -18.33 8.09
N ARG A 88 -11.03 -18.14 7.25
CA ARG A 88 -11.39 -19.06 6.18
C ARG A 88 -10.73 -18.62 4.89
N ASP A 89 -10.09 -19.55 4.18
CA ASP A 89 -9.55 -19.26 2.84
C ASP A 89 -10.67 -18.90 1.85
N SER A 90 -10.42 -17.87 1.06
CA SER A 90 -11.21 -17.45 -0.08
C SER A 90 -10.27 -17.32 -1.28
N VAL A 91 -10.36 -18.30 -2.17
CA VAL A 91 -9.59 -18.31 -3.42
C VAL A 91 -10.20 -17.30 -4.40
N ILE A 92 -9.41 -16.28 -4.76
CA ILE A 92 -9.80 -15.26 -5.73
C ILE A 92 -9.00 -15.48 -7.01
N VAL A 93 -9.71 -15.57 -8.14
CA VAL A 93 -9.10 -15.54 -9.48
C VAL A 93 -9.23 -14.12 -10.02
N TYR A 94 -8.09 -13.46 -10.26
CA TYR A 94 -8.05 -12.09 -10.78
C TYR A 94 -8.23 -12.06 -12.30
N GLY A 95 -8.48 -10.87 -12.85
CA GLY A 95 -8.75 -10.69 -14.28
C GLY A 95 -7.59 -11.08 -15.21
N ASP A 96 -6.37 -11.17 -14.69
CA ASP A 96 -5.17 -11.66 -15.38
C ASP A 96 -4.96 -13.18 -15.25
N GLY A 97 -5.88 -13.89 -14.59
CA GLY A 97 -5.80 -15.32 -14.33
C GLY A 97 -4.94 -15.70 -13.12
N SER A 98 -4.34 -14.73 -12.42
CA SER A 98 -3.60 -15.02 -11.20
C SER A 98 -4.54 -15.44 -10.07
N VAL A 99 -4.05 -16.30 -9.16
CA VAL A 99 -4.82 -16.75 -7.99
C VAL A 99 -4.29 -16.09 -6.72
N GLY A 100 -5.19 -15.68 -5.83
CA GLY A 100 -4.86 -15.21 -4.49
C GLY A 100 -5.65 -15.95 -3.41
N HIS A 101 -4.95 -16.40 -2.37
CA HIS A 101 -5.57 -16.92 -1.15
C HIS A 101 -5.81 -15.76 -0.18
N VAL A 102 -7.07 -15.41 0.01
CA VAL A 102 -7.50 -14.33 0.91
C VAL A 102 -8.22 -14.94 2.09
N PHE A 103 -7.51 -15.06 3.20
CA PHE A 103 -8.03 -15.56 4.46
C PHE A 103 -8.87 -14.48 5.13
N GLN A 104 -10.13 -14.79 5.42
CA GLN A 104 -11.10 -13.81 5.91
C GLN A 104 -11.93 -14.31 7.10
N ALA A 105 -12.34 -13.39 7.97
CA ALA A 105 -13.25 -13.65 9.08
C ALA A 105 -14.01 -12.37 9.47
N ASP A 106 -15.17 -12.55 10.08
CA ASP A 106 -16.01 -11.46 10.56
C ASP A 106 -15.74 -11.19 12.04
N PHE A 107 -14.88 -10.22 12.30
CA PHE A 107 -14.63 -9.67 13.63
C PHE A 107 -14.12 -8.23 13.52
N ARG A 108 -14.27 -7.47 14.61
CA ARG A 108 -13.75 -6.12 14.74
C ARG A 108 -12.64 -6.08 15.79
N PRO A 109 -11.36 -5.91 15.39
CA PRO A 109 -10.29 -5.60 16.31
C PRO A 109 -10.60 -4.35 17.14
N GLU A 110 -10.20 -4.35 18.41
CA GLU A 110 -10.26 -3.15 19.24
C GLU A 110 -9.15 -2.16 18.82
N HIS A 111 -9.42 -0.86 18.94
CA HIS A 111 -8.41 0.18 18.73
C HIS A 111 -7.30 0.10 19.79
N GLY A 112 -6.05 0.33 19.38
CA GLY A 112 -4.90 0.41 20.28
C GLY A 112 -4.45 -0.92 20.88
N MET A 113 -4.96 -2.05 20.38
CA MET A 113 -4.63 -3.39 20.88
C MET A 113 -3.64 -4.10 19.95
N THR A 114 -2.99 -5.13 20.48
CA THR A 114 -2.06 -5.98 19.73
C THR A 114 -2.67 -7.35 19.50
N TYR A 115 -2.50 -7.84 18.27
CA TYR A 115 -2.97 -9.14 17.81
C TYR A 115 -1.81 -9.92 17.20
N GLU A 116 -1.78 -11.23 17.44
CA GLU A 116 -0.91 -12.15 16.72
C GLU A 116 -1.70 -12.77 15.56
N ILE A 117 -1.11 -12.77 14.37
CA ILE A 117 -1.60 -13.53 13.23
C ILE A 117 -0.61 -14.65 12.94
N ARG A 118 -1.09 -15.88 12.96
CA ARG A 118 -0.29 -17.08 12.72
C ARG A 118 -0.87 -17.86 11.56
N ALA A 119 -0.06 -18.13 10.54
CA ALA A 119 -0.37 -19.03 9.44
C ALA A 119 0.48 -20.29 9.57
N GLU A 120 -0.13 -21.48 9.60
CA GLU A 120 0.53 -22.75 9.89
C GLU A 120 0.15 -23.82 8.86
N GLU A 121 1.15 -24.51 8.33
CA GLU A 121 0.99 -25.68 7.45
C GLU A 121 0.61 -26.94 8.27
N PRO A 122 0.05 -27.98 7.64
CA PRO A 122 -0.28 -29.24 8.31
C PRO A 122 0.96 -29.92 8.93
N GLU A 123 2.13 -29.73 8.32
CA GLU A 123 3.42 -30.24 8.78
C GLU A 123 4.00 -29.44 9.96
N GLY A 124 3.33 -28.37 10.40
CA GLY A 124 3.65 -27.59 11.60
C GLY A 124 4.64 -26.45 11.40
N ARG A 125 5.10 -26.20 10.17
CA ARG A 125 5.84 -24.96 9.84
C ARG A 125 4.85 -23.80 9.87
N PHE A 126 5.29 -22.64 10.38
CA PHE A 126 4.42 -21.48 10.49
C PHE A 126 5.14 -20.16 10.22
N SER A 127 4.38 -19.15 9.84
CA SER A 127 4.80 -17.74 9.86
C SER A 127 3.91 -16.97 10.82
N THR A 128 4.46 -16.00 11.53
CA THR A 128 3.72 -15.22 12.53
C THR A 128 4.00 -13.72 12.39
N VAL A 129 3.05 -12.88 12.78
CA VAL A 129 3.20 -11.43 12.81
C VAL A 129 2.43 -10.84 13.98
N GLN A 130 3.06 -9.93 14.70
CA GLN A 130 2.40 -9.09 15.72
C GLN A 130 1.92 -7.80 15.06
N VAL A 131 0.62 -7.54 15.17
CA VAL A 131 -0.05 -6.39 14.55
C VAL A 131 -0.66 -5.54 15.63
N ARG A 132 -0.22 -4.28 15.72
CA ARG A 132 -0.84 -3.29 16.58
C ARG A 132 -1.87 -2.49 15.80
N THR A 133 -3.10 -2.43 16.29
CA THR A 133 -4.12 -1.55 15.72
C THR A 133 -3.91 -0.11 16.22
N PRO A 134 -4.15 0.90 15.37
CA PRO A 134 -4.01 2.29 15.79
C PRO A 134 -5.06 2.65 16.85
N ALA A 135 -4.68 3.56 17.74
CA ALA A 135 -5.64 4.22 18.63
C ALA A 135 -6.65 5.03 17.80
N LYS A 136 -7.80 5.32 18.40
CA LYS A 136 -8.83 6.12 17.74
C LYS A 136 -8.35 7.58 17.62
N ALA A 137 -8.19 8.04 16.39
CA ALA A 137 -7.93 9.43 16.07
C ALA A 137 -9.23 10.25 16.10
N GLN A 138 -9.09 11.57 16.20
CA GLN A 138 -10.19 12.51 16.05
C GLN A 138 -9.92 13.40 14.85
N LEU A 139 -10.80 13.31 13.85
CA LEU A 139 -10.83 14.22 12.71
C LEU A 139 -11.61 15.48 13.07
N SER A 140 -10.99 16.64 12.86
CA SER A 140 -11.65 17.93 12.92
C SER A 140 -11.41 18.71 11.63
N ILE A 141 -12.49 19.21 11.04
CA ILE A 141 -12.46 20.06 9.86
C ILE A 141 -12.80 21.48 10.34
N GLY A 142 -11.88 22.42 10.15
CA GLY A 142 -12.13 23.82 10.50
C GLY A 142 -12.85 24.57 9.39
N ASP A 143 -13.29 25.79 9.70
CA ASP A 143 -14.01 26.63 8.76
C ASP A 143 -13.14 26.97 7.54
N ALA A 144 -13.70 26.76 6.35
CA ALA A 144 -13.07 27.18 5.11
C ALA A 144 -13.13 28.71 4.97
N GLY A 145 -12.02 29.32 4.55
CA GLY A 145 -11.90 30.78 4.49
C GLY A 145 -10.97 31.27 3.38
N GLY A 146 -11.23 32.49 2.92
CA GLY A 146 -10.40 33.16 1.91
C GLY A 146 -9.08 33.65 2.51
N VAL A 147 -7.96 33.12 2.01
CA VAL A 147 -6.59 33.49 2.39
C VAL A 147 -5.78 33.76 1.12
N LEU A 148 -5.30 34.99 0.98
CA LEU A 148 -4.43 35.41 -0.14
C LEU A 148 -4.97 35.06 -1.54
N GLY A 149 -6.30 35.06 -1.70
CA GLY A 149 -6.97 34.77 -2.97
C GLY A 149 -7.40 33.31 -3.17
N ASN A 150 -7.02 32.39 -2.27
CA ASN A 150 -7.49 31.00 -2.28
C ASN A 150 -8.47 30.76 -1.14
N VAL A 151 -9.34 29.76 -1.28
CA VAL A 151 -10.17 29.25 -0.19
C VAL A 151 -9.51 28.02 0.40
N LEU A 152 -9.04 28.17 1.63
CA LEU A 152 -8.33 27.13 2.37
C LEU A 152 -9.22 26.57 3.46
N MET A 153 -9.17 25.26 3.65
CA MET A 153 -9.90 24.54 4.69
C MET A 153 -8.90 23.72 5.52
N PRO A 154 -8.67 24.08 6.80
CA PRO A 154 -7.77 23.34 7.66
C PRO A 154 -8.42 22.03 8.11
N VAL A 155 -7.65 20.95 8.09
CA VAL A 155 -8.05 19.62 8.55
C VAL A 155 -6.99 19.12 9.53
N GLU A 156 -7.43 18.64 10.69
CA GLU A 156 -6.56 18.06 11.71
C GLU A 156 -7.02 16.64 12.09
N PHE A 157 -6.03 15.78 12.33
CA PHE A 157 -6.18 14.44 12.89
C PHE A 157 -5.41 14.40 14.21
N ALA A 158 -6.12 14.47 15.33
CA ALA A 158 -5.55 14.40 16.67
C ALA A 158 -5.49 12.96 17.18
N GLY A 159 -4.43 12.60 17.93
CA GLY A 159 -4.27 11.28 18.51
C GLY A 159 -3.85 10.18 17.51
N ALA A 160 -3.68 10.53 16.23
CA ALA A 160 -3.14 9.64 15.21
C ALA A 160 -1.61 9.53 15.36
N GLU A 161 -1.10 8.31 15.37
CA GLU A 161 0.34 8.08 15.37
C GLU A 161 0.95 8.38 14.00
N GLN A 162 0.30 7.91 12.95
CA GLN A 162 0.65 8.18 11.55
C GLN A 162 -0.60 8.38 10.70
N VAL A 163 -0.54 9.36 9.80
CA VAL A 163 -1.60 9.67 8.83
C VAL A 163 -1.03 9.48 7.43
N LEU A 164 -1.63 8.58 6.67
CA LEU A 164 -1.25 8.27 5.30
C LEU A 164 -2.33 8.70 4.33
N SER A 165 -1.89 9.20 3.18
CA SER A 165 -2.73 9.52 2.01
C SER A 165 -4.03 10.28 2.34
N PRO A 166 -4.00 11.39 3.11
CA PRO A 166 -5.18 12.24 3.25
C PRO A 166 -5.71 12.63 1.88
N SER A 167 -7.02 12.57 1.70
CA SER A 167 -7.70 12.88 0.46
C SER A 167 -9.03 13.59 0.73
N VAL A 168 -9.51 14.27 -0.30
CA VAL A 168 -10.86 14.84 -0.33
C VAL A 168 -11.57 14.30 -1.55
N LEU A 169 -12.68 13.60 -1.36
CA LEU A 169 -13.54 13.14 -2.43
C LEU A 169 -14.59 14.22 -2.70
N TYR A 170 -14.51 14.81 -3.89
CA TYR A 170 -15.44 15.81 -4.39
C TYR A 170 -16.58 15.12 -5.11
N THR A 171 -17.79 15.26 -4.56
CA THR A 171 -19.01 14.86 -5.25
C THR A 171 -19.70 16.10 -5.80
N PHE A 172 -19.98 16.11 -7.10
CA PHE A 172 -20.52 17.29 -7.78
C PHE A 172 -21.33 16.96 -9.03
N GLU A 173 -22.07 17.97 -9.48
CA GLU A 173 -22.83 17.95 -10.73
C GLU A 173 -22.39 19.11 -11.64
N SER A 174 -22.78 19.04 -12.91
CA SER A 174 -22.56 20.09 -13.90
C SER A 174 -23.70 20.09 -14.90
N THR A 175 -24.08 21.27 -15.38
CA THR A 175 -25.18 21.44 -16.34
C THR A 175 -24.94 20.76 -17.69
N ARG A 176 -23.68 20.41 -17.98
CA ARG A 176 -23.30 19.74 -19.23
C ARG A 176 -23.68 18.26 -19.26
N ALA A 177 -23.70 17.58 -18.11
CA ALA A 177 -24.04 16.17 -18.07
C ALA A 177 -24.82 15.82 -16.79
N PRO A 178 -25.98 15.17 -16.90
CA PRO A 178 -26.89 14.90 -15.79
C PRO A 178 -26.46 13.66 -14.99
N PHE A 179 -25.18 13.52 -14.69
CA PHE A 179 -24.68 12.48 -13.80
C PHE A 179 -23.74 13.09 -12.76
N THR A 180 -23.67 12.45 -11.60
CA THR A 180 -22.82 12.87 -10.50
C THR A 180 -21.40 12.38 -10.72
N TRP A 181 -20.42 13.26 -10.57
CA TRP A 181 -19.01 12.89 -10.50
C TRP A 181 -18.59 12.71 -9.05
N THR A 182 -17.71 11.74 -8.80
CA THR A 182 -16.98 11.58 -7.53
C THR A 182 -15.50 11.47 -7.85
N ILE A 183 -14.71 12.48 -7.46
CA ILE A 183 -13.29 12.57 -7.80
C ILE A 183 -12.46 12.77 -6.53
N PRO A 184 -11.50 11.87 -6.23
CA PRO A 184 -10.57 12.06 -5.12
C PRO A 184 -9.43 13.02 -5.49
N VAL A 185 -9.08 13.93 -4.59
CA VAL A 185 -7.85 14.72 -4.63
C VAL A 185 -6.98 14.33 -3.44
N VAL A 186 -5.75 13.90 -3.70
CA VAL A 186 -4.81 13.38 -2.68
C VAL A 186 -3.83 14.47 -2.22
N TYR A 187 -3.56 14.48 -0.91
CA TYR A 187 -2.76 15.48 -0.21
C TYR A 187 -1.54 14.90 0.54
N GLY A 188 -1.13 13.67 0.22
CA GLY A 188 -0.14 12.91 0.99
C GLY A 188 1.20 13.61 1.25
N ASP A 189 1.68 14.44 0.32
CA ASP A 189 2.92 15.21 0.42
C ASP A 189 2.80 16.49 1.27
N ARG A 190 1.58 16.86 1.68
CA ARG A 190 1.28 18.12 2.38
C ARG A 190 0.85 17.93 3.83
N VAL A 191 0.91 16.69 4.34
CA VAL A 191 0.61 16.42 5.74
C VAL A 191 1.78 16.91 6.60
N VAL A 192 1.47 17.70 7.63
CA VAL A 192 2.46 18.24 8.57
C VAL A 192 2.15 17.70 9.96
N ARG A 193 3.18 17.23 10.66
CA ARG A 193 3.05 16.79 12.06
C ARG A 193 3.50 17.91 13.01
N ALA A 194 2.66 18.27 13.96
CA ALA A 194 2.94 19.20 15.05
C ALA A 194 2.57 18.56 16.39
N GLY A 195 3.56 17.97 17.07
CA GLY A 195 3.33 17.23 18.31
C GLY A 195 2.51 15.94 18.08
N ASP A 196 1.34 15.89 18.71
CA ASP A 196 0.36 14.78 18.65
C ASP A 196 -0.72 14.97 17.57
N ARG A 197 -0.58 16.00 16.74
CA ARG A 197 -1.52 16.35 15.69
C ARG A 197 -0.89 16.29 14.32
N TRP A 198 -1.65 15.75 13.38
CA TRP A 198 -1.38 15.82 11.95
C TRP A 198 -2.32 16.84 11.34
N SER A 199 -1.79 17.75 10.54
CA SER A 199 -2.57 18.79 9.88
C SER A 199 -2.34 18.76 8.38
N VAL A 200 -3.41 18.98 7.62
CA VAL A 200 -3.38 19.21 6.18
C VAL A 200 -4.25 20.41 5.86
N THR A 201 -3.82 21.24 4.92
CA THR A 201 -4.63 22.36 4.43
C THR A 201 -5.16 22.01 3.05
N VAL A 202 -6.48 21.85 2.95
CA VAL A 202 -7.19 21.62 1.69
C VAL A 202 -7.33 22.97 0.97
N ASP A 203 -6.96 23.03 -0.30
CA ASP A 203 -7.06 24.24 -1.12
C ASP A 203 -8.18 24.05 -2.15
N LEU A 204 -9.39 24.46 -1.77
CA LEU A 204 -10.60 24.28 -2.59
C LEU A 204 -10.48 25.03 -3.93
N SER A 205 -9.81 26.19 -3.92
CA SER A 205 -9.57 27.00 -5.13
C SER A 205 -8.59 26.34 -6.10
N ARG A 206 -7.62 25.57 -5.59
CA ARG A 206 -6.73 24.78 -6.43
C ARG A 206 -7.42 23.51 -6.93
N ASP A 207 -8.17 22.86 -6.07
CA ASP A 207 -8.79 21.56 -6.36
C ASP A 207 -9.84 21.65 -7.45
N ILE A 208 -10.62 22.73 -7.54
CA ILE A 208 -11.57 22.90 -8.64
C ILE A 208 -10.88 22.85 -10.03
N GLY A 209 -9.64 23.34 -10.13
CA GLY A 209 -8.84 23.22 -11.35
C GLY A 209 -8.48 21.77 -11.69
N VAL A 210 -8.23 20.93 -10.67
CA VAL A 210 -8.04 19.48 -10.84
C VAL A 210 -9.34 18.83 -11.34
N LEU A 211 -10.49 19.18 -10.76
CA LEU A 211 -11.78 18.64 -11.19
C LEU A 211 -12.08 18.95 -12.66
N TYR A 212 -11.85 20.20 -13.07
CA TYR A 212 -11.96 20.60 -14.48
C TYR A 212 -11.01 19.81 -15.39
N SER A 213 -9.76 19.65 -14.98
CA SER A 213 -8.76 18.92 -15.76
C SER A 213 -9.11 17.43 -15.93
N VAL A 214 -9.62 16.77 -14.89
CA VAL A 214 -9.93 15.33 -14.92
C VAL A 214 -11.21 15.07 -15.72
N THR A 215 -12.20 15.95 -15.62
CA THR A 215 -13.49 15.78 -16.31
C THR A 215 -13.52 16.29 -17.74
N GLY A 216 -12.60 17.19 -18.11
CA GLY A 216 -12.61 17.89 -19.39
C GLY A 216 -13.69 18.98 -19.49
N LEU A 217 -14.38 19.30 -18.39
CA LEU A 217 -15.32 20.42 -18.30
C LEU A 217 -14.57 21.75 -18.50
N GLN A 218 -15.28 22.77 -18.99
CA GLN A 218 -14.69 24.08 -19.29
C GLN A 218 -15.06 25.11 -18.21
N PRO A 219 -14.08 25.72 -17.51
CA PRO A 219 -14.33 26.80 -16.56
C PRO A 219 -15.16 27.93 -17.20
N GLY A 220 -16.17 28.41 -16.50
CA GLY A 220 -17.07 29.49 -16.94
C GLY A 220 -18.17 29.07 -17.93
N THR A 221 -18.08 27.90 -18.56
CA THR A 221 -19.14 27.35 -19.44
C THR A 221 -19.87 26.18 -18.78
N ASP A 222 -19.10 25.31 -18.13
CA ASP A 222 -19.58 24.11 -17.46
C ASP A 222 -19.42 24.31 -15.94
N PRO A 223 -20.38 24.94 -15.25
CA PRO A 223 -20.30 25.16 -13.81
C PRO A 223 -20.19 23.82 -13.06
N ILE A 224 -19.34 23.78 -12.04
CA ILE A 224 -19.25 22.67 -11.08
C ILE A 224 -20.06 23.07 -9.85
N ILE A 225 -21.14 22.34 -9.59
CA ILE A 225 -21.99 22.51 -8.43
C ILE A 225 -21.64 21.42 -7.43
N LEU A 226 -20.93 21.80 -6.38
CA LEU A 226 -20.47 20.87 -5.35
C LEU A 226 -21.66 20.41 -4.50
N THR A 227 -21.82 19.11 -4.31
CA THR A 227 -22.90 18.52 -3.51
C THR A 227 -22.38 17.97 -2.20
N ASP A 228 -21.16 17.42 -2.18
CA ASP A 228 -20.57 16.83 -0.98
C ASP A 228 -19.04 16.84 -1.01
N LEU A 229 -18.41 16.97 0.16
CA LEU A 229 -16.99 16.68 0.37
C LEU A 229 -16.84 15.61 1.44
N LEU A 230 -16.20 14.50 1.10
CA LEU A 230 -15.73 13.53 2.08
C LEU A 230 -14.23 13.73 2.27
N VAL A 231 -13.85 14.18 3.47
CA VAL A 231 -12.44 14.22 3.88
C VAL A 231 -12.11 12.89 4.54
N GLU A 232 -11.04 12.25 4.11
CA GLU A 232 -10.60 10.98 4.71
C GLU A 232 -9.08 10.88 4.76
N ALA A 233 -8.57 10.07 5.68
CA ALA A 233 -7.17 9.64 5.68
C ALA A 233 -7.03 8.25 6.28
N PHE A 234 -5.97 7.55 5.90
CA PHE A 234 -5.65 6.24 6.47
C PHE A 234 -4.80 6.41 7.73
N ILE A 235 -5.42 6.19 8.88
CA ILE A 235 -4.80 6.27 10.21
C ILE A 235 -4.10 4.95 10.49
N THR A 236 -2.82 5.04 10.81
CA THR A 236 -1.93 3.88 10.95
C THR A 236 -1.01 4.03 12.16
N THR A 237 -0.27 2.95 12.43
CA THR A 237 0.77 2.88 13.44
C THR A 237 2.16 3.10 12.83
N SER A 238 3.18 3.41 13.63
CA SER A 238 4.53 3.75 13.12
C SER A 238 5.23 2.64 12.35
N GLU A 239 4.80 1.39 12.49
CA GLU A 239 5.28 0.23 11.74
C GLU A 239 5.07 0.41 10.22
N TRP A 240 4.16 1.29 9.80
CA TRP A 240 3.97 1.66 8.39
C TRP A 240 5.04 2.60 7.84
N THR A 241 5.93 3.12 8.68
CA THR A 241 7.02 4.00 8.24
C THR A 241 8.02 3.18 7.41
N PRO A 242 8.25 3.54 6.14
CA PRO A 242 9.14 2.77 5.28
C PRO A 242 10.60 2.90 5.74
N PRO A 243 11.47 1.92 5.40
CA PRO A 243 12.89 1.98 5.72
C PRO A 243 13.53 3.24 5.14
N GLY A 244 14.27 3.98 5.96
CA GLY A 244 14.86 5.27 5.55
C GLY A 244 13.86 6.44 5.47
N GLY A 245 12.61 6.25 5.91
CA GLY A 245 11.60 7.31 6.02
C GLY A 245 11.00 7.78 4.68
N THR A 246 11.40 7.15 3.57
CA THR A 246 10.88 7.44 2.23
C THR A 246 10.38 6.13 1.62
N TYR A 247 9.21 6.16 0.97
CA TYR A 247 8.73 5.02 0.18
C TYR A 247 9.55 4.93 -1.10
N ASP A 248 10.68 4.22 -1.05
CA ASP A 248 11.49 3.88 -2.20
C ASP A 248 11.03 2.54 -2.78
N PRO A 249 10.41 2.51 -3.96
CA PRO A 249 9.93 1.27 -4.57
C PRO A 249 11.01 0.20 -4.67
N GLU A 250 12.25 0.57 -4.98
CA GLU A 250 13.38 -0.37 -5.17
C GLU A 250 13.84 -1.01 -3.86
N LEU A 251 13.62 -0.33 -2.73
CA LEU A 251 13.88 -0.90 -1.41
C LEU A 251 12.69 -1.72 -0.90
N LEU A 252 11.46 -1.27 -1.17
CA LEU A 252 10.24 -1.96 -0.70
C LEU A 252 10.01 -3.30 -1.40
N VAL A 253 10.46 -3.46 -2.65
CA VAL A 253 10.34 -4.74 -3.37
C VAL A 253 11.36 -5.79 -2.91
N GLN A 254 12.41 -5.39 -2.18
CA GLN A 254 13.43 -6.32 -1.71
C GLN A 254 12.87 -7.19 -0.57
N PRO A 255 12.91 -8.53 -0.70
CA PRO A 255 12.39 -9.43 0.34
C PRO A 255 13.06 -9.17 1.69
N GLY A 256 12.23 -8.92 2.71
CA GLY A 256 12.69 -8.69 4.08
C GLY A 256 13.06 -7.24 4.43
N THR A 257 13.10 -6.31 3.47
CA THR A 257 13.43 -4.91 3.72
C THR A 257 12.29 -4.15 4.40
N PHE A 258 11.05 -4.38 3.98
CA PHE A 258 9.85 -3.90 4.66
C PHE A 258 8.98 -5.10 5.04
N SER A 259 9.38 -5.77 6.12
CA SER A 259 8.71 -6.97 6.62
C SER A 259 8.69 -7.01 8.14
N ASN A 260 7.55 -7.38 8.70
CA ASN A 260 7.36 -7.65 10.13
C ASN A 260 6.90 -9.10 10.40
N VAL A 261 6.98 -9.95 9.37
CA VAL A 261 6.57 -11.36 9.45
C VAL A 261 7.76 -12.21 9.89
N GLU A 262 7.64 -12.84 11.05
CA GLU A 262 8.60 -13.80 11.57
C GLU A 262 8.42 -15.16 10.90
N ASN A 263 9.54 -15.84 10.62
CA ASN A 263 9.59 -17.08 9.84
C ASN A 263 8.80 -17.01 8.52
N GLY A 264 8.84 -15.85 7.85
CA GLY A 264 8.11 -15.58 6.61
C GLY A 264 8.67 -14.37 5.89
N PHE A 265 7.86 -13.82 4.98
CA PHE A 265 8.06 -12.50 4.38
C PHE A 265 6.75 -11.70 4.38
N GLY A 266 6.81 -10.46 3.94
CA GLY A 266 5.64 -9.59 3.75
C GLY A 266 5.38 -8.70 4.96
N PHE A 267 4.27 -7.97 4.91
CA PHE A 267 3.94 -6.94 5.89
C PHE A 267 2.45 -6.98 6.23
N VAL A 268 2.15 -7.04 7.52
CA VAL A 268 0.79 -6.86 8.02
C VAL A 268 0.78 -5.75 9.06
N GLY A 269 0.02 -4.69 8.80
CA GLY A 269 -0.07 -3.53 9.69
C GLY A 269 -1.43 -3.40 10.37
N GLY A 270 -1.57 -2.44 11.28
CA GLY A 270 -2.89 -1.97 11.73
C GLY A 270 -3.25 -0.67 11.02
N GLY A 271 -4.50 -0.50 10.60
CA GLY A 271 -4.92 0.74 9.97
C GLY A 271 -6.40 0.84 9.70
N TYR A 272 -6.95 2.05 9.68
CA TYR A 272 -8.35 2.31 9.34
C TYR A 272 -8.50 3.68 8.67
N PHE A 273 -9.59 3.87 7.92
CA PHE A 273 -9.93 5.19 7.40
C PHE A 273 -10.72 5.98 8.45
N GLU A 274 -10.22 7.15 8.81
CA GLU A 274 -10.98 8.15 9.54
C GLU A 274 -11.53 9.16 8.53
N SER A 275 -12.85 9.40 8.55
CA SER A 275 -13.49 10.23 7.55
C SER A 275 -14.65 11.06 8.11
N ALA A 276 -14.87 12.21 7.48
CA ALA A 276 -15.99 13.08 7.80
C ALA A 276 -16.47 13.80 6.54
N THR A 277 -17.79 13.87 6.40
CA THR A 277 -18.45 14.64 5.36
C THR A 277 -18.59 16.10 5.81
N THR A 278 -18.35 17.02 4.89
CA THR A 278 -18.53 18.46 5.09
C THR A 278 -19.01 19.14 3.81
N LEU A 279 -19.64 20.30 3.96
CA LEU A 279 -19.89 21.19 2.85
C LEU A 279 -19.78 22.64 3.34
N PRO A 280 -18.74 23.39 2.91
CA PRO A 280 -18.62 24.79 3.25
C PRO A 280 -19.85 25.62 2.81
N PRO A 281 -20.13 26.75 3.47
CA PRO A 281 -21.22 27.62 3.07
C PRO A 281 -21.12 28.03 1.60
N ALA A 282 -22.25 28.17 0.91
CA ALA A 282 -22.30 28.47 -0.53
C ALA A 282 -21.45 29.69 -0.93
N HIS A 283 -21.46 30.75 -0.13
CA HIS A 283 -20.64 31.95 -0.41
C HIS A 283 -19.13 31.66 -0.35
N ILE A 284 -18.68 30.72 0.48
CA ILE A 284 -17.26 30.28 0.53
C ILE A 284 -16.94 29.44 -0.70
N LEU A 285 -17.84 28.53 -1.10
CA LEU A 285 -17.67 27.73 -2.31
C LEU A 285 -17.61 28.60 -3.58
N GLN A 286 -18.40 29.67 -3.65
CA GLN A 286 -18.32 30.65 -4.73
C GLN A 286 -16.97 31.35 -4.80
N LEU A 287 -16.40 31.72 -3.66
CA LEU A 287 -15.04 32.29 -3.60
C LEU A 287 -13.99 31.30 -4.09
N ALA A 288 -14.23 30.00 -3.89
CA ALA A 288 -13.37 28.93 -4.40
C ALA A 288 -13.57 28.66 -5.90
N GLY A 289 -14.60 29.24 -6.54
CA GLY A 289 -14.91 29.10 -7.96
C GLY A 289 -16.03 28.10 -8.28
N PHE A 290 -16.62 27.46 -7.28
CA PHE A 290 -17.78 26.58 -7.47
C PHE A 290 -19.05 27.38 -7.73
N ALA A 291 -19.97 26.78 -8.49
CA ALA A 291 -21.30 27.33 -8.69
C ALA A 291 -22.24 26.96 -7.55
N ASN A 292 -23.30 27.75 -7.38
CA ASN A 292 -24.40 27.39 -6.48
C ASN A 292 -25.38 26.44 -7.16
N GLN A 293 -26.11 25.69 -6.34
CA GLN A 293 -27.40 25.12 -6.73
C GLN A 293 -28.42 26.22 -7.06
#